data_AF-A0A0C2FU36-F1
#
_entry.id   AF-A0A0C2FU36-F1
#
_cell.length_a   1.000
_cell.length_b   1.000
_cell.length_c   1.000
_cell.angle_alpha   90.00
_cell.angle_beta   90.00
_cell.angle_gamma   90.00
#
_symmetry.space_group_name_H-M   'P 1'
#
loop_
_entity.id
_entity.type
_entity.pdbx_description
1 polymer ?
#
loop_
_entity_poly.entity_id
_entity_poly.type
_entity_poly.pdbx_seq_one_letter_code
_entity_poly.pdbx_strand_id
1 'polypeptide(L)' 'MDMDRYRIHDLDTATEVRRGVAGQPMAIESCKNSNLLVLDHTSTITVDDCTDCLIVLAPCSG' A
#
# COMPACT_ATOMS: atom_id res chain seq x y z
N MET A 1 13.01 2.52 -14.40
CA MET A 1 11.70 2.00 -14.00
C MET A 1 11.61 2.23 -12.51
N ASP A 2 10.85 3.23 -12.08
CA ASP A 2 10.75 3.64 -10.67
C ASP A 2 10.01 2.59 -9.85
N MET A 3 10.75 1.85 -9.02
CA MET A 3 10.17 0.84 -8.13
C MET A 3 9.54 1.44 -6.86
N ASP A 4 9.93 2.66 -6.46
CA ASP A 4 9.42 3.31 -5.24
C ASP A 4 7.98 3.80 -5.42
N ARG A 5 7.66 4.26 -6.64
CA ARG A 5 6.66 3.58 -7.48
C ARG A 5 5.53 2.87 -6.76
N TYR A 6 5.82 1.66 -6.27
CA TYR A 6 4.88 0.62 -5.83
C TYR A 6 5.07 0.14 -4.38
N ARG A 7 5.97 0.80 -3.64
CA ARG A 7 6.23 0.49 -2.24
C ARG A 7 5.75 1.61 -1.33
N ILE A 8 5.19 1.25 -0.19
CA ILE A 8 4.85 2.17 0.89
C ILE A 8 5.60 1.68 2.11
N HIS A 9 6.49 2.51 2.65
CA HIS A 9 7.27 2.15 3.82
C HIS A 9 7.57 3.34 4.70
N ASP A 10 7.97 3.07 5.95
CA ASP A 10 8.36 4.06 6.95
C ASP A 10 7.29 5.14 7.21
N LEU A 11 6.01 4.74 7.19
CA LEU A 11 4.92 5.63 7.57
C LEU A 11 4.69 5.58 9.09
N ASP A 12 4.65 6.74 9.72
CA ASP A 12 4.23 6.90 11.12
C ASP A 12 3.16 7.99 11.18
N THR A 13 1.99 7.63 11.69
CA THR A 13 0.87 8.55 11.93
C THR A 13 0.52 9.37 10.67
N ALA A 14 0.46 8.68 9.53
CA ALA A 14 0.22 9.28 8.22
C ALA A 14 -1.02 8.72 7.54
N THR A 15 -1.55 9.44 6.55
CA THR A 15 -2.60 8.95 5.65
C THR A 15 -2.10 8.99 4.22
N GLU A 16 -1.91 7.82 3.62
CA GLU A 16 -1.38 7.67 2.27
C GLU A 16 -2.46 7.15 1.33
N VAL A 17 -2.63 7.81 0.17
CA VAL A 17 -3.65 7.46 -0.82
C VAL A 17 -2.99 7.19 -2.16
N ARG A 18 -3.17 5.96 -2.64
CA ARG A 18 -2.62 5.51 -3.91
C ARG A 18 -3.66 5.36 -5.00
N ARG A 19 -3.32 5.91 -6.15
CA ARG A 19 -4.09 5.89 -7.40
C ARG A 19 -3.12 5.65 -8.56
N GLY A 20 -3.52 4.90 -9.59
CA GLY A 20 -2.67 4.64 -10.76
C GLY A 20 -1.68 3.48 -10.55
N VAL A 21 -2.10 2.44 -9.84
CA VAL A 21 -1.33 1.20 -9.65
C VAL A 21 -1.43 0.30 -10.90
N ALA A 22 -2.49 0.43 -11.70
CA ALA A 22 -2.64 -0.23 -13.00
C ALA A 22 -2.37 -1.76 -13.00
N GLY A 23 -2.77 -2.45 -11.92
CA GLY A 23 -2.56 -3.89 -11.76
C GLY A 23 -1.13 -4.31 -11.48
N GLN A 24 -0.25 -3.38 -11.07
CA GLN A 24 1.09 -3.72 -10.60
C GLN A 24 1.05 -4.24 -9.16
N PRO A 25 2.04 -5.08 -8.76
CA PRO A 25 2.15 -5.55 -7.39
C PRO A 25 2.61 -4.41 -6.46
N MET A 26 2.14 -4.43 -5.22
CA MET A 26 2.49 -3.44 -4.20
C MET A 26 2.99 -4.07 -2.91
N ALA A 27 3.88 -3.37 -2.21
CA ALA A 27 4.36 -3.75 -0.89
C ALA A 27 4.15 -2.62 0.12
N ILE A 28 3.64 -2.95 1.30
CA ILE A 28 3.44 -2.07 2.45
C ILE A 28 4.31 -2.65 3.58
N GLU A 29 5.30 -1.90 4.02
CA GLU A 29 6.31 -2.40 4.96
C GLU A 29 6.55 -1.38 6.09
N SER A 30 6.76 -1.81 7.33
CA SER A 30 7.20 -0.92 8.43
C SER A 30 6.30 0.32 8.66
N CYS A 31 4.98 0.15 8.62
CA CYS A 31 4.02 1.25 8.84
C CYS A 31 3.39 1.18 10.23
N LYS A 32 3.21 2.34 10.90
CA LYS A 32 2.60 2.43 12.24
C LYS A 32 1.52 3.50 12.32
N ASN A 33 0.42 3.17 12.97
CA ASN A 33 -0.68 4.10 13.30
C ASN A 33 -1.17 4.92 12.07
N SER A 34 -1.18 4.30 10.89
CA SER A 34 -1.34 5.00 9.61
C SER A 34 -2.52 4.47 8.80
N ASN A 35 -3.11 5.33 7.97
CA ASN A 35 -4.21 4.97 7.07
C ASN A 35 -3.69 4.84 5.64
N LEU A 36 -3.78 3.66 5.04
CA LEU A 36 -3.37 3.41 3.67
C LEU A 36 -4.60 3.09 2.82
N LEU A 37 -4.85 3.89 1.78
CA LEU A 37 -5.96 3.70 0.86
C LEU A 37 -5.43 3.47 -0.55
N VAL A 38 -5.50 2.22 -1.02
CA VAL A 38 -5.18 1.85 -2.40
C VAL A 38 -6.48 1.76 -3.18
N LEU A 39 -6.75 2.77 -4.01
CA LEU A 39 -8.03 2.95 -4.71
C LEU A 39 -7.95 2.57 -6.20
N ASP A 40 -7.02 1.69 -6.55
CA ASP A 40 -6.84 1.21 -7.91
C ASP A 40 -6.58 -0.30 -7.92
N HIS A 41 -6.87 -0.94 -9.05
CA HIS A 41 -6.71 -2.38 -9.22
C HIS A 41 -5.24 -2.78 -9.01
N THR A 42 -5.01 -3.81 -8.20
CA THR A 42 -3.69 -4.35 -7.90
C THR A 42 -3.59 -5.81 -8.31
N SER A 43 -2.39 -6.27 -8.70
CA SER A 43 -2.19 -7.70 -8.91
C SER A 43 -2.10 -8.43 -7.58
N THR A 44 -1.13 -8.04 -6.76
CA THR A 44 -0.83 -8.63 -5.44
C THR A 44 -0.42 -7.54 -4.48
N ILE A 45 -0.75 -7.72 -3.20
CA ILE A 45 -0.39 -6.79 -2.12
C ILE A 45 0.31 -7.57 -1.02
N THR A 46 1.51 -7.12 -0.66
CA THR A 46 2.27 -7.64 0.49
C THR A 46 2.20 -6.63 1.62
N VAL A 47 1.85 -7.08 2.82
CA VAL A 47 1.87 -6.28 4.05
C VAL A 47 2.82 -6.94 5.02
N ASP A 48 3.86 -6.23 5.43
CA ASP A 48 4.87 -6.73 6.36
C ASP A 48 5.17 -5.69 7.46
N ASP A 49 5.39 -6.19 8.69
CA ASP A 49 5.68 -5.40 9.89
C ASP A 49 4.86 -4.09 10.05
N CYS A 50 3.53 -4.19 9.97
CA CYS A 50 2.61 -3.06 10.16
C CYS A 50 1.83 -3.18 11.47
N THR A 51 1.72 -2.09 12.23
CA THR A 51 1.00 -2.06 13.52
C THR A 51 -0.01 -0.91 13.58
N ASP A 52 -1.22 -1.17 14.09
CA ASP A 52 -2.30 -0.17 14.22
C ASP A 52 -2.61 0.61 12.93
N CYS A 53 -2.48 -0.03 11.76
CA CYS A 53 -2.75 0.60 10.47
C CYS A 53 -4.14 0.21 9.93
N LEU A 54 -4.83 1.17 9.31
CA LEU A 54 -6.03 0.93 8.52
C LEU A 54 -5.63 0.80 7.05
N ILE A 55 -5.81 -0.38 6.46
CA ILE A 55 -5.48 -0.63 5.05
C ILE A 55 -6.76 -0.91 4.28
N VAL A 56 -7.09 -0.06 3.31
CA VAL A 56 -8.23 -0.20 2.40
C VAL A 56 -7.73 -0.45 1.00
N LEU A 57 -8.18 -1.54 0.39
CA LEU A 57 -7.70 -2.01 -0.90
C LEU A 57 -8.86 -2.08 -1.89
N ALA A 58 -8.62 -1.64 -3.12
CA ALA A 58 -9.50 -1.87 -4.25
C ALA A 58 -9.39 -3.35 -4.72
N PRO A 59 -10.10 -3.76 -5.80
CA PRO A 59 -10.05 -5.13 -6.29
C PRO A 59 -8.61 -5.59 -6.55
N CYS A 60 -8.23 -6.69 -5.89
CA CYS A 60 -6.93 -7.33 -6.04
C CYS A 60 -7.11 -8.64 -6.83
N SER A 61 -6.23 -8.91 -7.78
CA SER A 61 -6.30 -10.11 -8.62
C SER A 61 -5.82 -11.39 -7.95
N GLY A 62 -4.88 -11.31 -6.99
CA GLY A 62 -4.30 -12.49 -6.31
C GLY A 62 -3.39 -12.16 -5.14
#